data_AF-A0A7V4WL15-F1
#
_entry.id   AF-A0A7V4WL15-F1
#
_cell.length_a   1.000
_cell.length_b   1.000
_cell.length_c   1.000
_cell.angle_alpha   90.00
_cell.angle_beta   90.00
_cell.angle_gamma   90.00
#
_symmetry.space_group_name_H-M   'P 1'
#
loop_
_entity.id
_entity.type
_entity.pdbx_description
1 polymer ?
#
loop_
_entity_poly.entity_id
_entity_poly.type
_entity_poly.pdbx_seq_one_letter_code
_entity_poly.pdbx_strand_id
1 'polypeptide(L)'
;MPNSLRRFYLLTSPTQRNGCHIAGPWAAHPLSRYYQKPTEGFSFPENSRDKDERKAFSLREGKWREGTLGKPTHPLLPGEQGSGSILLVTGVRVAVVDIETFASIEDLGFPEYHYLRTRGEKDRSDRELEQELALNPYVLQVISAAVACVEEGKITGVFVHYVSSSGEEVQETHSFPIHYTPVLCPSPEENLFEAEELLLEELWQELESAELLVTYNGQSFDLPVLRLRSMIHGLDLPPSIAASYAPRFSDGHLDLAQFLSCSIPGYRYALDFVCRRFGISLNKGRMDGSTVHDAFLEGRYLDIARYNAQDAIATAKLYLRLKKYLSPELLPPPDPPTDNQLRHFTNLVASQSTGNVEFYDLLFAWFVERGVLTKRNISRLIDDLKNGRLLL
;
A
#
# COMPACT_ATOMS: atom_id res chain seq x y z
N MET A 1 4.73 42.97 21.99
CA MET A 1 5.46 43.99 21.19
C MET A 1 6.14 44.96 22.15
N PRO A 2 7.39 45.40 21.91
CA PRO A 2 8.46 44.56 21.37
C PRO A 2 9.87 44.86 21.95
N ASN A 3 10.85 44.11 21.41
CA ASN A 3 12.29 44.40 21.23
C ASN A 3 13.24 43.89 22.33
N SER A 4 14.42 43.34 22.01
CA SER A 4 15.06 43.00 20.72
C SER A 4 16.11 41.90 20.98
N LEU A 5 16.56 41.09 20.02
CA LEU A 5 17.73 41.41 19.16
C LEU A 5 17.86 40.37 18.04
N ARG A 6 17.79 40.80 16.78
CA ARG A 6 18.25 40.01 15.62
C ARG A 6 19.76 40.27 15.43
N ARG A 7 20.57 39.22 15.26
CA ARG A 7 21.98 39.34 14.89
C ARG A 7 22.11 39.30 13.37
N PHE A 8 22.49 40.42 12.76
CA PHE A 8 22.94 40.48 11.37
C PHE A 8 24.42 40.07 11.30
N TYR A 9 24.76 39.17 10.40
CA TYR A 9 26.15 39.00 9.95
C TYR A 9 26.39 39.86 8.71
N LEU A 10 27.04 41.01 8.91
CA LEU A 10 27.73 41.75 7.86
C LEU A 10 29.17 41.21 7.78
N LEU A 11 29.55 40.65 6.63
CA LEU A 11 30.95 40.45 6.29
C LEU A 11 31.27 41.11 4.95
N THR A 12 32.36 41.86 4.97
CA THR A 12 32.79 42.82 3.96
C THR A 12 33.62 42.16 2.86
N SER A 13 33.31 42.45 1.60
CA SER A 13 34.23 42.22 0.48
C SER A 13 35.29 43.33 0.40
N PRO A 14 36.46 43.05 -0.20
CA PRO A 14 37.09 44.06 -1.05
C PRO A 14 37.68 43.49 -2.36
N THR A 15 37.30 44.11 -3.50
CA THR A 15 38.08 44.25 -4.77
C THR A 15 38.57 42.97 -5.49
N GLN A 16 38.71 42.83 -6.81
CA GLN A 16 38.37 43.53 -8.07
C GLN A 16 38.49 42.42 -9.18
N ARG A 17 38.10 42.52 -10.46
CA ARG A 17 37.77 43.62 -11.39
C ARG A 17 36.91 43.06 -12.56
N ASN A 18 36.52 43.92 -13.52
CA ASN A 18 35.95 43.61 -14.85
C ASN A 18 34.53 42.97 -14.82
N GLY A 19 33.47 43.55 -15.39
CA GLY A 19 33.33 44.81 -16.13
C GLY A 19 32.63 44.62 -17.47
N CYS A 20 31.31 44.68 -17.50
CA CYS A 20 30.55 45.12 -18.67
C CYS A 20 29.19 45.69 -18.22
N HIS A 21 28.84 46.88 -18.72
CA HIS A 21 27.60 47.59 -18.37
C HIS A 21 26.52 47.35 -19.42
N ILE A 22 25.27 47.11 -18.99
CA ILE A 22 24.06 47.70 -19.60
C ILE A 22 23.10 48.08 -18.46
N ALA A 23 22.58 49.32 -18.45
CA ALA A 23 21.55 49.79 -17.52
C ALA A 23 20.16 49.30 -17.97
N GLY A 24 19.17 48.94 -17.13
CA GLY A 24 18.53 49.73 -16.05
C GLY A 24 17.20 50.33 -16.58
N PRO A 25 16.34 51.02 -15.80
CA PRO A 25 15.90 50.86 -14.39
C PRO A 25 14.56 50.04 -14.32
N TRP A 26 13.91 49.79 -13.17
CA TRP A 26 12.97 50.68 -12.46
C TRP A 26 12.61 50.18 -11.05
N ALA A 27 12.15 51.13 -10.23
CA ALA A 27 11.93 51.06 -8.79
C ALA A 27 10.93 50.00 -8.27
N ALA A 28 11.14 49.60 -7.02
CA ALA A 28 10.11 48.99 -6.18
C ALA A 28 9.15 50.06 -5.62
N HIS A 29 7.86 49.74 -5.49
CA HIS A 29 7.02 50.12 -4.34
C HIS A 29 5.74 49.26 -4.30
N PRO A 30 5.14 49.00 -3.11
CA PRO A 30 4.01 48.10 -2.95
C PRO A 30 2.68 48.86 -2.99
N LEU A 31 1.61 48.23 -3.51
CA LEU A 31 0.24 48.73 -3.36
C LEU A 31 -0.77 47.63 -3.05
N SER A 32 -1.63 47.93 -2.08
CA SER A 32 -2.78 47.14 -1.66
C SER A 32 -4.08 47.81 -2.12
N ARG A 33 -5.14 47.00 -2.32
CA ARG A 33 -6.53 47.41 -2.64
C ARG A 33 -6.68 48.00 -4.07
N TYR A 34 -7.62 47.54 -4.89
CA TYR A 34 -9.07 47.74 -4.76
C TYR A 34 -9.86 46.84 -5.74
N TYR A 35 -10.95 46.20 -5.28
CA TYR A 35 -12.22 45.87 -6.01
C TYR A 35 -12.10 45.00 -7.30
N GLN A 36 -13.10 44.25 -7.81
CA GLN A 36 -14.53 44.08 -7.52
C GLN A 36 -14.99 42.67 -7.97
N LYS A 37 -16.10 42.12 -7.43
CA LYS A 37 -16.73 40.89 -7.96
C LYS A 37 -17.44 41.16 -9.29
N PRO A 38 -17.50 40.16 -10.19
CA PRO A 38 -18.70 39.89 -10.98
C PRO A 38 -19.43 38.64 -10.47
N THR A 39 -20.76 38.70 -10.45
CA THR A 39 -21.66 37.56 -10.27
C THR A 39 -22.25 37.18 -11.62
N GLU A 40 -21.97 35.97 -12.10
CA GLU A 40 -22.68 35.25 -13.17
C GLU A 40 -22.23 33.78 -13.05
N GLY A 41 -23.05 32.75 -13.24
CA GLY A 41 -24.37 32.73 -13.84
C GLY A 41 -24.50 31.57 -14.84
N PHE A 42 -23.94 30.39 -14.52
CA PHE A 42 -23.90 29.26 -15.44
C PHE A 42 -25.04 28.26 -15.20
N SER A 43 -25.99 28.26 -16.11
CA SER A 43 -27.07 27.29 -16.24
C SER A 43 -26.62 26.07 -17.07
N PHE A 44 -27.09 24.88 -16.67
CA PHE A 44 -26.94 23.67 -17.48
C PHE A 44 -27.94 23.69 -18.66
N PRO A 45 -27.58 23.15 -19.84
CA PRO A 45 -28.53 22.95 -20.91
C PRO A 45 -29.36 21.68 -20.65
N GLU A 46 -30.66 21.87 -20.46
CA GLU A 46 -31.63 20.78 -20.62
C GLU A 46 -31.62 20.29 -22.07
N ASN A 47 -31.71 18.98 -22.28
CA ASN A 47 -32.11 18.43 -23.57
C ASN A 47 -33.22 17.40 -23.37
N SER A 48 -34.36 17.64 -24.01
CA SER A 48 -35.63 16.93 -23.81
C SER A 48 -35.97 16.03 -25.00
N ARG A 49 -36.97 15.15 -24.82
CA ARG A 49 -37.51 14.09 -25.73
C ARG A 49 -36.80 12.74 -25.57
N ASP A 50 -37.50 11.60 -25.53
CA ASP A 50 -38.94 11.29 -25.41
C ASP A 50 -39.05 9.98 -24.61
N LYS A 51 -39.94 9.89 -23.60
CA LYS A 51 -41.21 9.13 -23.56
C LYS A 51 -41.12 7.61 -23.78
N ASP A 52 -41.87 6.92 -22.91
CA ASP A 52 -42.16 5.48 -22.84
C ASP A 52 -40.95 4.57 -22.53
N GLU A 53 -41.00 3.56 -21.65
CA GLU A 53 -42.15 2.83 -21.10
C GLU A 53 -42.21 2.81 -19.56
N ARG A 54 -43.41 2.76 -18.98
CA ARG A 54 -43.62 2.33 -17.58
C ARG A 54 -44.03 0.86 -17.54
N LYS A 55 -43.22 0.00 -16.91
CA LYS A 55 -43.71 -1.30 -16.38
C LYS A 55 -43.29 -1.46 -14.92
N ALA A 56 -44.28 -1.46 -14.04
CA ALA A 56 -44.11 -1.73 -12.63
C ALA A 56 -43.82 -3.22 -12.40
N PHE A 57 -42.88 -3.53 -11.51
CA PHE A 57 -42.74 -4.88 -10.96
C PHE A 57 -43.31 -4.91 -9.54
N SER A 58 -44.46 -5.56 -9.38
CA SER A 58 -45.08 -5.75 -8.08
C SER A 58 -44.36 -6.83 -7.28
N LEU A 59 -44.07 -6.56 -6.01
CA LEU A 59 -43.72 -7.58 -5.03
C LEU A 59 -44.82 -8.65 -4.98
N ARG A 60 -44.43 -9.92 -5.07
CA ARG A 60 -45.25 -11.06 -4.63
C ARG A 60 -44.42 -11.91 -3.68
N GLU A 61 -44.91 -12.04 -2.45
CA GLU A 61 -44.35 -12.98 -1.48
C GLU A 61 -44.56 -14.42 -1.95
N GLY A 62 -43.48 -15.18 -2.06
CA GLY A 62 -43.50 -16.61 -2.36
C GLY A 62 -43.10 -17.43 -1.14
N LYS A 63 -44.07 -17.95 -0.40
CA LYS A 63 -43.82 -18.96 0.64
C LYS A 63 -43.23 -20.22 0.01
N TRP A 64 -42.00 -20.57 0.36
CA TRP A 64 -41.44 -21.89 0.08
C TRP A 64 -41.68 -22.81 1.28
N ARG A 65 -42.25 -23.98 1.00
CA ARG A 65 -42.53 -25.03 1.99
C ARG A 65 -41.32 -25.92 2.17
N GLU A 66 -41.12 -26.42 3.38
CA GLU A 66 -40.19 -27.51 3.65
C GLU A 66 -40.61 -28.76 2.87
N GLY A 67 -39.66 -29.35 2.14
CA GLY A 67 -39.83 -30.59 1.38
C GLY A 67 -38.72 -31.56 1.73
N THR A 68 -39.02 -32.53 2.59
CA THR A 68 -38.12 -33.65 2.88
C THR A 68 -37.92 -34.52 1.65
N LEU A 69 -36.68 -34.63 1.17
CA LEU A 69 -36.26 -35.58 0.13
C LEU A 69 -35.02 -36.35 0.60
N GLY A 70 -34.99 -37.65 0.25
CA GLY A 70 -34.22 -38.66 0.97
C GLY A 70 -32.70 -38.66 0.73
N LYS A 71 -32.00 -39.31 1.66
CA LYS A 71 -30.56 -39.60 1.56
C LYS A 71 -30.27 -40.56 0.37
N PRO A 72 -29.29 -40.27 -0.50
CA PRO A 72 -28.71 -41.29 -1.37
C PRO A 72 -27.72 -42.15 -0.58
N THR A 73 -27.91 -43.47 -0.61
CA THR A 73 -26.96 -44.46 -0.07
C THR A 73 -25.93 -44.83 -1.13
N HIS A 74 -24.65 -44.57 -0.87
CA HIS A 74 -23.54 -45.14 -1.66
C HIS A 74 -22.92 -46.35 -0.95
N PRO A 75 -22.48 -47.39 -1.68
CA PRO A 75 -21.91 -48.59 -1.09
C PRO A 75 -20.49 -48.37 -0.56
N LEU A 76 -20.14 -49.11 0.49
CA LEU A 76 -18.83 -49.14 1.11
C LEU A 76 -17.81 -49.86 0.21
N LEU A 77 -16.62 -49.28 0.04
CA LEU A 77 -15.42 -49.97 -0.44
C LEU A 77 -14.46 -50.21 0.74
N PRO A 78 -13.67 -51.31 0.72
CA PRO A 78 -12.87 -51.72 1.86
C PRO A 78 -11.62 -50.85 2.06
N GLY A 79 -11.12 -50.82 3.29
CA GLY A 79 -10.17 -49.80 3.73
C GLY A 79 -8.73 -49.98 3.24
N GLU A 80 -8.04 -48.86 3.11
CA GLU A 80 -6.58 -48.78 3.18
C GLU A 80 -6.18 -48.03 4.46
N GLN A 81 -5.26 -48.62 5.22
CA GLN A 81 -4.60 -47.95 6.34
C GLN A 81 -3.48 -47.05 5.77
N GLY A 82 -3.81 -45.78 5.52
CA GLY A 82 -2.85 -44.75 5.16
C GLY A 82 -2.93 -43.60 6.14
N SER A 83 -2.12 -43.63 7.21
CA SER A 83 -1.96 -42.49 8.14
C SER A 83 -1.10 -41.37 7.51
N GLY A 84 -1.44 -40.96 6.30
CA GLY A 84 -1.01 -39.70 5.74
C GLY A 84 -1.85 -38.60 6.37
N SER A 85 -1.36 -37.99 7.44
CA SER A 85 -1.93 -36.75 7.96
C SER A 85 -1.84 -35.70 6.87
N ILE A 86 -2.96 -35.46 6.17
CA ILE A 86 -3.12 -34.26 5.34
C ILE A 86 -2.83 -33.10 6.26
N LEU A 87 -1.73 -32.39 5.98
CA LEU A 87 -1.42 -31.14 6.65
C LEU A 87 -2.58 -30.21 6.29
N LEU A 88 -3.52 -30.02 7.22
CA LEU A 88 -4.47 -28.94 7.14
C LEU A 88 -3.63 -27.67 7.09
N VAL A 89 -3.54 -27.06 5.91
CA VAL A 89 -2.78 -25.83 5.69
C VAL A 89 -3.32 -24.81 6.69
N THR A 90 -2.51 -24.51 7.70
CA THR A 90 -2.76 -23.46 8.68
C THR A 90 -3.06 -22.18 7.91
N GLY A 91 -4.10 -21.45 8.31
CA GLY A 91 -4.60 -20.33 7.52
C GLY A 91 -3.50 -19.32 7.18
N VAL A 92 -3.41 -18.94 5.90
CA VAL A 92 -2.45 -17.95 5.37
C VAL A 92 -2.34 -16.76 6.32
N ARG A 93 -1.12 -16.47 6.79
CA ARG A 93 -0.84 -15.27 7.61
C ARG A 93 -0.83 -14.03 6.75
N VAL A 94 -1.78 -13.14 6.99
CA VAL A 94 -1.96 -11.91 6.22
C VAL A 94 -1.54 -10.72 7.09
N ALA A 95 -0.60 -9.91 6.60
CA ALA A 95 -0.22 -8.65 7.21
C ALA A 95 -0.85 -7.50 6.41
N VAL A 96 -1.63 -6.65 7.07
CA VAL A 96 -2.21 -5.45 6.47
C VAL A 96 -1.40 -4.24 6.94
N VAL A 97 -0.81 -3.49 6.00
CA VAL A 97 0.15 -2.41 6.30
C VAL A 97 -0.37 -1.06 5.82
N ASP A 98 -0.09 -0.04 6.63
CA ASP A 98 -0.38 1.37 6.41
C ASP A 98 0.75 2.21 7.06
N ILE A 99 1.15 3.33 6.45
CA ILE A 99 2.23 4.20 6.97
C ILE A 99 1.81 5.67 7.06
N GLU A 100 2.39 6.37 8.03
CA GLU A 100 2.31 7.83 8.12
C GLU A 100 3.70 8.44 7.96
N THR A 101 3.74 9.59 7.28
CA THR A 101 4.98 10.24 6.87
C THR A 101 5.00 11.72 7.26
N PHE A 102 6.17 12.20 7.67
CA PHE A 102 6.45 13.62 7.90
C PHE A 102 7.48 14.10 6.89
N ALA A 103 7.39 15.37 6.48
CA ALA A 103 8.34 15.99 5.56
C ALA A 103 8.73 17.36 6.10
N SER A 104 10.01 17.55 6.47
CA SER A 104 10.53 18.85 6.89
C SER A 104 11.00 19.62 5.65
N ILE A 105 10.05 20.28 4.97
CA ILE A 105 10.34 21.01 3.72
C ILE A 105 11.17 22.26 4.03
N GLU A 106 10.98 22.85 5.21
CA GLU A 106 11.69 24.00 5.75
C GLU A 106 13.20 23.76 5.95
N ASP A 107 13.59 22.51 6.24
CA ASP A 107 14.99 22.13 6.50
C ASP A 107 15.79 21.83 5.21
N LEU A 108 15.13 21.77 4.05
CA LEU A 108 15.80 21.54 2.77
C LEU A 108 16.80 22.66 2.46
N GLY A 109 18.04 22.27 2.13
CA GLY A 109 19.06 23.22 1.71
C GLY A 109 18.65 23.96 0.44
N PHE A 110 19.00 25.24 0.33
CA PHE A 110 18.69 26.06 -0.85
C PHE A 110 19.02 25.37 -2.20
N PRO A 111 20.16 24.65 -2.39
CA PRO A 111 20.43 23.93 -3.63
C PRO A 111 19.44 22.80 -3.92
N GLU A 112 18.98 22.08 -2.89
CA GLU A 112 18.08 20.93 -2.98
C GLU A 112 16.66 21.41 -3.28
N TYR A 113 16.17 22.38 -2.51
CA TYR A 113 14.89 23.03 -2.76
C TYR A 113 14.85 23.65 -4.18
N HIS A 114 15.90 24.36 -4.60
CA HIS A 114 15.99 24.91 -5.95
C HIS A 114 15.98 23.82 -7.02
N TYR A 115 16.68 22.71 -6.80
CA TYR A 115 16.69 21.57 -7.73
C TYR A 115 15.30 20.94 -7.87
N LEU A 116 14.64 20.64 -6.74
CA LEU A 116 13.31 20.03 -6.72
C LEU A 116 12.24 20.97 -7.32
N ARG A 117 12.33 22.28 -7.03
CA ARG A 117 11.48 23.32 -7.63
C ARG A 117 11.64 23.42 -9.14
N THR A 118 12.84 23.21 -9.69
CA THR A 118 13.13 23.40 -11.14
C THR A 118 13.00 22.14 -12.00
N ARG A 119 12.90 20.94 -11.40
CA ARG A 119 12.72 19.66 -12.15
C ARG A 119 11.27 19.39 -12.59
N GLY A 120 10.27 19.91 -11.87
CA GLY A 120 8.84 19.66 -12.12
C GLY A 120 8.18 20.61 -13.12
N GLU A 121 6.85 20.70 -13.07
CA GLU A 121 6.08 21.65 -13.89
C GLU A 121 6.48 23.11 -13.56
N LYS A 122 6.52 23.95 -14.59
CA LYS A 122 7.05 25.32 -14.48
C LYS A 122 6.07 26.32 -13.88
N ASP A 123 4.77 26.05 -14.00
CA ASP A 123 3.69 26.98 -13.68
C ASP A 123 2.93 26.62 -12.38
N ARG A 124 3.41 25.61 -11.63
CA ARG A 124 2.85 25.22 -10.33
C ARG A 124 3.07 26.29 -9.27
N SER A 125 2.07 26.49 -8.42
CA SER A 125 2.12 27.37 -7.25
C SER A 125 3.03 26.80 -6.16
N ASP A 126 3.48 27.66 -5.22
CA ASP A 126 4.28 27.23 -4.07
C ASP A 126 3.56 26.15 -3.24
N ARG A 127 2.22 26.24 -3.11
CA ARG A 127 1.39 25.25 -2.41
C ARG A 127 1.33 23.89 -3.11
N GLU A 128 1.27 23.87 -4.44
CA GLU A 128 1.29 22.62 -5.21
C GLU A 128 2.68 21.96 -5.13
N LEU A 129 3.75 22.77 -5.10
CA LEU A 129 5.10 22.28 -4.81
C LEU A 129 5.19 21.69 -3.39
N GLU A 130 4.71 22.39 -2.36
CA GLU A 130 4.69 21.88 -0.98
C GLU A 130 3.97 20.52 -0.87
N GLN A 131 2.81 20.38 -1.54
CA GLN A 131 2.07 19.11 -1.59
C GLN A 131 2.81 18.00 -2.33
N GLU A 132 3.52 18.30 -3.41
CA GLU A 132 4.37 17.34 -4.12
C GLU A 132 5.57 16.91 -3.25
N LEU A 133 6.21 17.85 -2.56
CA LEU A 133 7.36 17.58 -1.68
C LEU A 133 6.96 16.78 -0.44
N ALA A 134 5.78 17.05 0.14
CA ALA A 134 5.24 16.29 1.27
C ALA A 134 5.00 14.80 0.94
N LEU A 135 4.79 14.46 -0.34
CA LEU A 135 4.63 13.09 -0.84
C LEU A 135 5.89 12.54 -1.52
N ASN A 136 7.00 13.28 -1.53
CA ASN A 136 8.23 12.89 -2.21
C ASN A 136 9.11 12.00 -1.30
N PRO A 137 9.32 10.71 -1.63
CA PRO A 137 10.08 9.77 -0.78
C PRO A 137 11.55 10.16 -0.48
N TYR A 138 12.12 11.13 -1.22
CA TYR A 138 13.45 11.68 -0.92
C TYR A 138 13.44 12.81 0.14
N VAL A 139 12.26 13.39 0.43
CA VAL A 139 12.09 14.53 1.36
C VAL A 139 11.37 14.08 2.63
N LEU A 140 10.37 13.21 2.49
CA LEU A 140 9.64 12.66 3.63
C LEU A 140 10.44 11.57 4.36
N GLN A 141 10.01 11.30 5.59
CA GLN A 141 10.45 10.23 6.47
C GLN A 141 9.22 9.49 7.02
N VAL A 142 9.34 8.19 7.24
CA VAL A 142 8.29 7.37 7.90
C VAL A 142 8.33 7.65 9.40
N ILE A 143 7.18 8.06 9.96
CA ILE A 143 7.04 8.42 11.38
C ILE A 143 6.12 7.48 12.15
N SER A 144 5.34 6.67 11.45
CA SER A 144 4.54 5.58 12.02
C SER A 144 4.30 4.52 10.96
N ALA A 145 4.36 3.26 11.33
CA ALA A 145 3.92 2.14 10.51
C ALA A 145 3.04 1.21 11.35
N ALA A 146 1.86 0.85 10.86
CA ALA A 146 0.97 -0.12 11.51
C ALA A 146 0.87 -1.40 10.69
N VAL A 147 0.83 -2.52 11.42
CA VAL A 147 0.64 -3.87 10.89
C VAL A 147 -0.58 -4.48 11.58
N ALA A 148 -1.67 -4.68 10.86
CA ALA A 148 -2.84 -5.42 11.35
C ALA A 148 -2.77 -6.88 10.88
N CYS A 149 -2.56 -7.79 11.82
CA CYS A 149 -2.38 -9.22 11.55
C CYS A 149 -3.74 -9.91 11.40
N VAL A 150 -3.88 -10.71 10.34
CA VAL A 150 -5.11 -11.43 10.00
C VAL A 150 -4.83 -12.91 9.77
N GLU A 151 -5.42 -13.75 10.61
CA GLU A 151 -5.33 -15.20 10.56
C GLU A 151 -6.73 -15.82 10.67
N GLU A 152 -6.94 -16.98 10.05
CA GLU A 152 -8.23 -17.72 10.07
C GLU A 152 -9.50 -16.88 9.73
N GLY A 153 -9.34 -15.75 9.06
CA GLY A 153 -10.43 -14.83 8.71
C GLY A 153 -10.83 -13.84 9.81
N LYS A 154 -9.97 -13.59 10.80
CA LYS A 154 -10.16 -12.59 11.88
C LYS A 154 -8.89 -11.74 12.01
N ILE A 155 -9.04 -10.52 12.55
CA ILE A 155 -7.89 -9.72 13.00
C ILE A 155 -7.45 -10.33 14.34
N THR A 156 -6.18 -10.73 14.46
CA THR A 156 -5.60 -11.35 15.68
C THR A 156 -4.92 -10.33 16.58
N GLY A 157 -4.34 -9.27 16.00
CA GLY A 157 -3.70 -8.18 16.71
C GLY A 157 -3.33 -7.04 15.75
N VAL A 158 -2.87 -5.92 16.31
CA VAL A 158 -2.30 -4.80 15.56
C VAL A 158 -1.05 -4.32 16.28
N PHE A 159 0.03 -4.11 15.53
CA PHE A 159 1.31 -3.58 16.02
C PHE A 159 1.57 -2.25 15.33
N VAL A 160 2.10 -1.27 16.06
CA VAL A 160 2.37 0.08 15.54
C VAL A 160 3.71 0.55 16.08
N HIS A 161 4.68 0.71 15.19
CA HIS A 161 5.97 1.31 15.50
C HIS A 161 5.93 2.77 15.07
N TYR A 162 6.23 3.69 15.98
CA TYR A 162 6.06 5.12 15.73
C TYR A 162 7.10 5.97 16.44
N VAL A 163 7.54 7.05 15.81
CA VAL A 163 8.51 7.99 16.39
C VAL A 163 7.86 8.76 17.54
N SER A 164 8.53 8.85 18.69
CA SER A 164 8.02 9.54 19.87
C SER A 164 9.14 10.13 20.73
N SER A 165 8.90 11.29 21.35
CA SER A 165 9.80 11.85 22.37
C SER A 165 9.74 11.14 23.73
N SER A 166 8.81 10.18 23.89
CA SER A 166 8.75 9.28 25.05
C SER A 166 8.84 7.81 24.64
N GLY A 167 9.48 6.99 25.47
CA GLY A 167 9.56 5.54 25.30
C GLY A 167 8.47 4.76 26.05
N GLU A 168 7.29 5.36 26.29
CA GLU A 168 6.19 4.69 26.99
C GLU A 168 5.36 3.85 26.00
N GLU A 169 5.53 2.53 26.06
CA GLU A 169 4.68 1.58 25.35
C GLU A 169 3.22 1.69 25.82
N VAL A 170 2.29 1.70 24.87
CA VAL A 170 0.85 1.71 25.16
C VAL A 170 0.20 0.48 24.56
N GLN A 171 -0.59 -0.25 25.36
CA GLN A 171 -1.43 -1.34 24.89
C GLN A 171 -2.92 -1.00 25.07
N GLU A 172 -3.68 -1.11 23.99
CA GLU A 172 -5.14 -0.93 24.00
C GLU A 172 -5.81 -2.26 23.64
N THR A 173 -6.91 -2.60 24.33
CA THR A 173 -7.63 -3.87 24.09
C THR A 173 -9.04 -3.60 23.59
N HIS A 174 -9.31 -4.04 22.35
CA HIS A 174 -10.64 -4.04 21.75
C HIS A 174 -11.15 -5.48 21.61
N SER A 175 -11.61 -5.88 20.42
CA SER A 175 -11.88 -7.29 20.09
C SER A 175 -10.60 -8.11 19.85
N PHE A 176 -9.46 -7.42 19.78
CA PHE A 176 -8.09 -7.89 19.62
C PHE A 176 -7.17 -6.85 20.30
N PRO A 177 -5.93 -7.21 20.69
CA PRO A 177 -4.96 -6.25 21.21
C PRO A 177 -4.43 -5.31 20.13
N ILE A 178 -4.09 -4.09 20.53
CA ILE A 178 -3.32 -3.12 19.75
C ILE A 178 -2.11 -2.73 20.59
N HIS A 179 -0.92 -2.87 20.02
CA HIS A 179 0.36 -2.53 20.63
C HIS A 179 0.94 -1.30 19.94
N TYR A 180 1.25 -0.26 20.72
CA TYR A 180 1.90 0.96 20.27
C TYR A 180 3.31 0.99 20.89
N THR A 181 4.31 0.76 20.04
CA THR A 181 5.73 0.66 20.41
C THR A 181 6.45 1.92 19.95
N PRO A 182 6.82 2.84 20.86
CA PRO A 182 7.52 4.06 20.48
C PRO A 182 8.99 3.81 20.17
N VAL A 183 9.45 4.33 19.03
CA VAL A 183 10.87 4.53 18.74
C VAL A 183 11.28 5.89 19.30
N LEU A 184 12.20 5.87 20.28
CA LEU A 184 12.58 7.04 21.04
C LEU A 184 13.40 8.04 20.21
N CYS A 185 12.82 9.20 19.94
CA CYS A 185 13.46 10.34 19.29
C CYS A 185 13.25 11.60 20.16
N PRO A 186 14.18 11.94 21.07
CA PRO A 186 14.00 13.05 22.01
C PRO A 186 13.92 14.43 21.34
N SER A 187 14.59 14.59 20.20
CA SER A 187 14.59 15.80 19.36
C SER A 187 14.36 15.38 17.90
N PRO A 188 13.10 15.29 17.42
CA PRO A 188 12.78 14.93 16.04
C PRO A 188 13.39 15.88 14.99
N GLU A 189 13.56 17.15 15.32
CA GLU A 189 14.26 18.13 14.49
C GLU A 189 15.76 17.83 14.26
N GLU A 190 16.36 16.94 15.05
CA GLU A 190 17.79 16.58 14.96
C GLU A 190 18.04 15.10 14.63
N ASN A 191 17.19 14.17 15.09
CA ASN A 191 17.49 12.71 15.10
C ASN A 191 16.37 11.85 14.46
N LEU A 192 15.55 12.43 13.57
CA LEU A 192 14.48 11.69 12.90
C LEU A 192 15.00 10.66 11.88
N PHE A 193 16.23 10.82 11.40
CA PHE A 193 16.85 9.88 10.46
C PHE A 193 17.12 8.53 11.16
N GLU A 194 17.81 8.55 12.29
CA GLU A 194 18.13 7.38 13.10
C GLU A 194 16.86 6.73 13.70
N ALA A 195 15.85 7.54 14.05
CA ALA A 195 14.57 7.01 14.52
C ALA A 195 13.74 6.34 13.40
N GLU A 196 13.83 6.84 12.16
CA GLU A 196 13.20 6.17 11.00
C GLU A 196 13.90 4.84 10.68
N GLU A 197 15.22 4.77 10.76
CA GLU A 197 16.00 3.53 10.55
C GLU A 197 15.49 2.40 11.47
N LEU A 198 15.46 2.65 12.78
CA LEU A 198 14.96 1.69 13.77
C LEU A 198 13.47 1.33 13.56
N LEU A 199 12.63 2.30 13.19
CA LEU A 199 11.21 2.05 12.89
C LEU A 199 11.04 1.08 11.71
N LEU A 200 11.87 1.25 10.67
CA LEU A 200 11.86 0.38 9.49
C LEU A 200 12.42 -1.01 9.80
N GLU A 201 13.46 -1.13 10.62
CA GLU A 201 13.98 -2.43 11.08
C GLU A 201 12.91 -3.24 11.82
N GLU A 202 12.23 -2.63 12.78
CA GLU A 202 11.14 -3.27 13.53
C GLU A 202 9.97 -3.66 12.62
N LEU A 203 9.57 -2.77 11.69
CA LEU A 203 8.54 -3.07 10.69
C LEU A 203 8.92 -4.28 9.82
N TRP A 204 10.19 -4.40 9.40
CA TRP A 204 10.62 -5.55 8.60
C TRP A 204 10.64 -6.86 9.39
N GLN A 205 10.91 -6.81 10.70
CA GLN A 205 10.78 -7.98 11.59
C GLN A 205 9.31 -8.44 11.72
N GLU A 206 8.38 -7.51 12.00
CA GLU A 206 6.94 -7.82 12.06
C GLU A 206 6.41 -8.44 10.74
N LEU A 207 6.94 -8.00 9.60
CA LEU A 207 6.53 -8.48 8.28
C LEU A 207 7.24 -9.75 7.81
N GLU A 208 8.29 -10.23 8.50
CA GLU A 208 9.07 -11.41 8.07
C GLU A 208 8.18 -12.66 7.95
N SER A 209 7.22 -12.83 8.86
CA SER A 209 6.35 -14.00 8.90
C SER A 209 5.15 -13.93 7.94
N ALA A 210 4.94 -12.82 7.23
CA ALA A 210 3.74 -12.58 6.42
C ALA A 210 3.77 -13.35 5.09
N GLU A 211 2.73 -14.14 4.82
CA GLU A 211 2.55 -14.86 3.56
C GLU A 211 1.83 -14.01 2.49
N LEU A 212 1.02 -13.04 2.93
CA LEU A 212 0.36 -12.06 2.06
C LEU A 212 0.39 -10.67 2.70
N LEU A 213 1.00 -9.73 2.01
CA LEU A 213 0.93 -8.30 2.32
C LEU A 213 -0.33 -7.69 1.69
N VAL A 214 -1.08 -6.89 2.44
CA VAL A 214 -2.27 -6.18 1.96
C VAL A 214 -2.13 -4.70 2.29
N THR A 215 -2.43 -3.84 1.31
CA THR A 215 -2.45 -2.38 1.51
C THR A 215 -3.67 -1.75 0.83
N TYR A 216 -3.97 -0.49 1.13
CA TYR A 216 -4.95 0.29 0.38
C TYR A 216 -4.24 1.42 -0.39
N ASN A 217 -4.11 1.29 -1.72
CA ASN A 217 -3.33 2.21 -2.57
C ASN A 217 -1.81 2.22 -2.32
N GLY A 218 -1.29 1.37 -1.43
CA GLY A 218 0.14 1.31 -1.12
C GLY A 218 1.05 0.80 -2.23
N GLN A 219 0.52 0.27 -3.34
CA GLN A 219 1.33 0.10 -4.56
C GLN A 219 1.80 1.46 -5.14
N SER A 220 1.04 2.53 -4.89
CA SER A 220 1.30 3.88 -5.40
C SER A 220 1.98 4.81 -4.39
N PHE A 221 2.07 4.43 -3.11
CA PHE A 221 2.66 5.26 -2.05
C PHE A 221 3.51 4.45 -1.05
N ASP A 222 2.87 3.66 -0.18
CA ASP A 222 3.49 2.99 0.98
C ASP A 222 4.70 2.13 0.62
N LEU A 223 4.56 1.20 -0.35
CA LEU A 223 5.65 0.30 -0.73
C LEU A 223 6.79 1.02 -1.45
N PRO A 224 6.54 1.96 -2.40
CA PRO A 224 7.59 2.86 -2.91
C PRO A 224 8.33 3.64 -1.81
N VAL A 225 7.62 4.18 -0.81
CA VAL A 225 8.20 4.92 0.32
C VAL A 225 9.07 4.00 1.17
N LEU A 226 8.48 2.97 1.78
CA LEU A 226 9.16 2.02 2.66
C LEU A 226 10.44 1.49 2.02
N ARG A 227 10.35 1.14 0.73
CA ARG A 227 11.49 0.63 -0.01
C ARG A 227 12.57 1.68 -0.24
N LEU A 228 12.23 2.90 -0.67
CA LEU A 228 13.25 3.92 -0.90
C LEU A 228 13.91 4.36 0.41
N ARG A 229 13.12 4.58 1.47
CA ARG A 229 13.64 4.96 2.79
C ARG A 229 14.57 3.87 3.35
N SER A 230 14.19 2.60 3.26
CA SER A 230 15.09 1.48 3.61
C SER A 230 16.40 1.48 2.81
N MET A 231 16.35 1.74 1.49
CA MET A 231 17.56 1.84 0.66
C MET A 231 18.40 3.11 0.95
N ILE A 232 17.81 4.17 1.50
CA ILE A 232 18.51 5.38 1.96
C ILE A 232 19.28 5.10 3.26
N HIS A 233 18.67 4.33 4.17
CA HIS A 233 19.30 3.85 5.41
C HIS A 233 20.31 2.71 5.18
N GLY A 234 20.20 2.00 4.05
CA GLY A 234 21.05 0.83 3.73
C GLY A 234 20.55 -0.48 4.34
N LEU A 235 19.29 -0.53 4.76
CA LEU A 235 18.64 -1.72 5.32
C LEU A 235 18.39 -2.79 4.25
N ASP A 236 18.61 -4.05 4.61
CA ASP A 236 18.28 -5.20 3.78
C ASP A 236 16.75 -5.36 3.68
N LEU A 237 16.26 -5.47 2.44
CA LEU A 237 14.83 -5.64 2.16
C LEU A 237 14.44 -7.12 2.15
N PRO A 238 13.33 -7.53 2.80
CA PRO A 238 12.80 -8.88 2.70
C PRO A 238 12.64 -9.33 1.23
N PRO A 239 13.04 -10.56 0.84
CA PRO A 239 13.03 -11.00 -0.56
C PRO A 239 11.67 -10.89 -1.26
N SER A 240 10.57 -11.05 -0.51
CA SER A 240 9.19 -10.85 -0.95
C SER A 240 8.92 -9.43 -1.47
N ILE A 241 9.56 -8.43 -0.86
CA ILE A 241 9.37 -7.00 -1.14
C ILE A 241 10.41 -6.50 -2.15
N ALA A 242 11.67 -6.96 -2.04
CA ALA A 242 12.71 -6.70 -3.03
C ALA A 242 12.30 -7.15 -4.45
N ALA A 243 11.51 -8.23 -4.56
CA ALA A 243 11.01 -8.77 -5.83
C ALA A 243 9.77 -8.05 -6.41
N SER A 244 9.16 -7.08 -5.71
CA SER A 244 7.83 -6.54 -6.03
C SER A 244 7.79 -5.49 -7.17
N TYR A 245 8.60 -5.69 -8.22
CA TYR A 245 8.45 -5.00 -9.52
C TYR A 245 7.48 -5.72 -10.48
N ALA A 246 6.78 -6.76 -10.02
CA ALA A 246 5.86 -7.52 -10.87
C ALA A 246 4.62 -6.67 -11.24
N PRO A 247 4.29 -6.50 -12.54
CA PRO A 247 3.14 -5.71 -12.95
C PRO A 247 1.83 -6.46 -12.66
N ARG A 248 1.17 -6.08 -11.56
CA ARG A 248 -0.09 -6.62 -10.99
C ARG A 248 0.11 -7.98 -10.32
N PHE A 249 -0.38 -8.09 -9.08
CA PHE A 249 -0.34 -9.29 -8.25
C PHE A 249 1.05 -9.96 -8.26
N SER A 250 2.03 -9.35 -7.58
CA SER A 250 3.19 -10.12 -7.13
C SER A 250 2.70 -11.22 -6.19
N ASP A 251 3.42 -12.33 -6.13
CA ASP A 251 2.99 -13.58 -5.49
C ASP A 251 2.87 -13.51 -3.93
N GLY A 252 2.82 -12.29 -3.38
CA GLY A 252 2.65 -11.98 -1.96
C GLY A 252 2.17 -10.55 -1.66
N HIS A 253 1.63 -9.77 -2.61
CA HIS A 253 1.01 -8.46 -2.34
C HIS A 253 -0.33 -8.23 -3.03
N LEU A 254 -1.29 -7.67 -2.27
CA LEU A 254 -2.61 -7.26 -2.72
C LEU A 254 -2.90 -5.80 -2.34
N ASP A 255 -3.01 -4.93 -3.34
CA ASP A 255 -3.54 -3.57 -3.18
C ASP A 255 -5.06 -3.55 -3.40
N LEU A 256 -5.82 -3.24 -2.34
CA LEU A 256 -7.28 -3.22 -2.37
C LEU A 256 -7.85 -2.07 -3.22
N ALA A 257 -7.17 -0.92 -3.30
CA ALA A 257 -7.60 0.20 -4.14
C ALA A 257 -7.39 -0.14 -5.62
N GLN A 258 -6.26 -0.78 -5.96
CA GLN A 258 -6.02 -1.30 -7.31
C GLN A 258 -7.03 -2.38 -7.69
N PHE A 259 -7.36 -3.32 -6.79
CA PHE A 259 -8.41 -4.32 -7.01
C PHE A 259 -9.77 -3.67 -7.27
N LEU A 260 -10.23 -2.77 -6.39
CA LEU A 260 -11.54 -2.13 -6.48
C LEU A 260 -11.67 -1.12 -7.63
N SER A 261 -10.57 -0.56 -8.12
CA SER A 261 -10.58 0.35 -9.29
C SER A 261 -10.89 -0.36 -10.62
N CYS A 262 -10.86 -1.69 -10.66
CA CYS A 262 -10.97 -2.50 -11.88
C CYS A 262 -9.97 -2.09 -12.99
N SER A 263 -8.84 -1.46 -12.63
CA SER A 263 -7.89 -0.81 -13.56
C SER A 263 -8.48 0.32 -14.43
N ILE A 264 -9.63 0.88 -14.03
CA ILE A 264 -10.26 2.01 -14.74
C ILE A 264 -9.63 3.33 -14.23
N PRO A 265 -9.12 4.21 -15.10
CA PRO A 265 -8.62 5.53 -14.71
C PRO A 265 -9.70 6.34 -13.98
N GLY A 266 -9.33 6.96 -12.86
CA GLY A 266 -10.24 7.75 -12.01
C GLY A 266 -11.13 6.95 -11.06
N TYR A 267 -11.10 5.61 -11.06
CA TYR A 267 -11.91 4.76 -10.16
C TYR A 267 -11.17 4.41 -8.85
N ARG A 268 -10.19 5.21 -8.44
CA ARG A 268 -9.59 5.17 -7.10
C ARG A 268 -10.36 6.13 -6.18
N TYR A 269 -10.78 5.64 -5.03
CA TYR A 269 -11.51 6.41 -4.01
C TYR A 269 -10.77 6.34 -2.67
N ALA A 270 -11.03 7.29 -1.76
CA ALA A 270 -10.47 7.25 -0.42
C ALA A 270 -10.97 6.02 0.38
N LEU A 271 -10.12 5.48 1.26
CA LEU A 271 -10.42 4.32 2.11
C LEU A 271 -11.71 4.51 2.91
N ASP A 272 -11.89 5.67 3.54
CA ASP A 272 -13.09 6.04 4.30
C ASP A 272 -14.37 5.92 3.47
N PHE A 273 -14.37 6.47 2.24
CA PHE A 273 -15.51 6.38 1.33
C PHE A 273 -15.83 4.91 1.01
N VAL A 274 -14.83 4.12 0.66
CA VAL A 274 -15.01 2.70 0.33
C VAL A 274 -15.52 1.91 1.53
N CYS A 275 -14.90 2.03 2.70
CA CYS A 275 -15.35 1.36 3.93
C CYS A 275 -16.82 1.67 4.24
N ARG A 276 -17.24 2.95 4.16
CA ARG A 276 -18.65 3.34 4.34
C ARG A 276 -19.58 2.67 3.31
N ARG A 277 -19.19 2.61 2.03
CA ARG A 277 -19.98 1.93 0.97
C ARG A 277 -20.05 0.41 1.16
N PHE A 278 -19.04 -0.21 1.77
CA PHE A 278 -19.07 -1.61 2.19
C PHE A 278 -19.74 -1.83 3.56
N GLY A 279 -20.30 -0.80 4.20
CA GLY A 279 -20.95 -0.93 5.52
C GLY A 279 -19.97 -1.34 6.62
N ILE A 280 -18.74 -0.81 6.56
CA ILE A 280 -17.71 -0.95 7.60
C ILE A 280 -17.74 0.34 8.40
N SER A 281 -18.10 0.25 9.68
CA SER A 281 -18.03 1.38 10.61
C SER A 281 -16.58 1.69 10.95
N LEU A 282 -16.18 2.93 10.69
CA LEU A 282 -14.89 3.48 11.10
C LEU A 282 -15.07 4.31 12.35
N ASN A 283 -14.22 4.06 13.36
CA ASN A 283 -14.05 4.93 14.52
C ASN A 283 -12.94 5.95 14.23
N LYS A 284 -12.93 6.57 13.04
CA LYS A 284 -11.98 7.64 12.73
C LYS A 284 -12.16 8.74 13.79
N GLY A 285 -11.06 9.08 14.46
CA GLY A 285 -11.01 10.12 15.48
C GLY A 285 -11.21 11.53 14.90
N ARG A 286 -10.67 12.54 15.58
CA ARG A 286 -10.65 13.93 15.06
C ARG A 286 -9.57 14.18 14.00
N MET A 287 -8.82 13.15 13.63
CA MET A 287 -7.63 13.23 12.81
C MET A 287 -7.88 12.68 11.41
N ASP A 288 -7.28 13.33 10.41
CA ASP A 288 -7.15 12.84 9.04
C ASP A 288 -5.72 13.08 8.52
N GLY A 289 -5.37 12.46 7.39
CA GLY A 289 -4.03 12.54 6.80
C GLY A 289 -3.53 13.96 6.52
N SER A 290 -4.41 14.95 6.35
CA SER A 290 -3.98 16.35 6.16
C SER A 290 -3.50 17.02 7.46
N THR A 291 -3.84 16.44 8.61
CA THR A 291 -3.47 16.95 9.95
C THR A 291 -2.27 16.23 10.57
N VAL A 292 -1.67 15.26 9.88
CA VAL A 292 -0.51 14.48 10.36
C VAL A 292 0.72 15.34 10.57
N HIS A 293 1.01 16.23 9.62
CA HIS A 293 2.14 17.17 9.71
C HIS A 293 2.03 18.08 10.95
N ASP A 294 0.89 18.77 11.11
CA ASP A 294 0.64 19.63 12.27
C ASP A 294 0.67 18.83 13.58
N ALA A 295 0.09 17.62 13.61
CA ALA A 295 0.10 16.76 14.79
C ALA A 295 1.52 16.35 15.22
N PHE A 296 2.43 16.15 14.26
CA PHE A 296 3.82 15.78 14.54
C PHE A 296 4.58 16.96 15.16
N LEU A 297 4.40 18.16 14.61
CA LEU A 297 4.95 19.41 15.17
C LEU A 297 4.38 19.75 16.55
N GLU A 298 3.11 19.40 16.81
CA GLU A 298 2.46 19.56 18.11
C GLU A 298 2.87 18.48 19.15
N GLY A 299 3.73 17.53 18.78
CA GLY A 299 4.16 16.44 19.66
C GLY A 299 3.11 15.36 19.92
N ARG A 300 2.05 15.29 19.10
CA ARG A 300 0.91 14.35 19.27
C ARG A 300 1.18 13.00 18.61
N TYR A 301 2.36 12.44 18.86
CA TYR A 301 2.84 11.20 18.24
C TYR A 301 1.89 10.00 18.42
N LEU A 302 1.35 9.81 19.63
CA LEU A 302 0.41 8.73 19.91
C LEU A 302 -0.95 8.91 19.22
N ASP A 303 -1.36 10.15 18.89
CA ASP A 303 -2.57 10.38 18.08
C ASP A 303 -2.34 9.93 16.63
N ILE A 304 -1.15 10.19 16.07
CA ILE A 304 -0.74 9.71 14.74
C ILE A 304 -0.70 8.18 14.72
N ALA A 305 -0.08 7.56 15.73
CA ALA A 305 -0.02 6.10 15.84
C ALA A 305 -1.42 5.46 15.93
N ARG A 306 -2.33 6.05 16.72
CA ARG A 306 -3.74 5.65 16.79
C ARG A 306 -4.50 5.86 15.47
N TYR A 307 -4.19 6.91 14.72
CA TYR A 307 -4.78 7.18 13.41
C TYR A 307 -4.34 6.12 12.38
N ASN A 308 -3.04 5.85 12.29
CA ASN A 308 -2.47 4.81 11.44
C ASN A 308 -3.07 3.42 11.76
N ALA A 309 -3.11 3.06 13.06
CA ALA A 309 -3.77 1.82 13.51
C ALA A 309 -5.23 1.70 13.03
N GLN A 310 -5.98 2.81 13.02
CA GLN A 310 -7.37 2.81 12.56
C GLN A 310 -7.50 2.55 11.05
N ASP A 311 -6.57 3.03 10.24
CA ASP A 311 -6.59 2.82 8.79
C ASP A 311 -6.04 1.45 8.37
N ALA A 312 -5.02 0.92 9.06
CA ALA A 312 -4.66 -0.50 8.97
C ALA A 312 -5.83 -1.43 9.35
N ILE A 313 -6.55 -1.14 10.45
CA ILE A 313 -7.76 -1.89 10.86
C ILE A 313 -8.90 -1.74 9.84
N ALA A 314 -9.07 -0.56 9.24
CA ALA A 314 -10.08 -0.30 8.21
C ALA A 314 -9.80 -1.14 6.96
N THR A 315 -8.55 -1.13 6.49
CA THR A 315 -8.05 -1.94 5.39
C THR A 315 -8.19 -3.44 5.69
N ALA A 316 -7.89 -3.90 6.90
CA ALA A 316 -8.06 -5.29 7.31
C ALA A 316 -9.53 -5.74 7.32
N LYS A 317 -10.44 -4.90 7.82
CA LYS A 317 -11.90 -5.13 7.75
C LYS A 317 -12.41 -5.16 6.31
N LEU A 318 -11.85 -4.32 5.43
CA LEU A 318 -12.18 -4.30 4.00
C LEU A 318 -11.68 -5.55 3.30
N TYR A 319 -10.42 -5.96 3.54
CA TYR A 319 -9.86 -7.24 3.08
C TYR A 319 -10.76 -8.42 3.50
N LEU A 320 -11.12 -8.53 4.78
CA LEU A 320 -11.99 -9.60 5.28
C LEU A 320 -13.37 -9.58 4.63
N ARG A 321 -13.93 -8.41 4.33
CA ARG A 321 -15.20 -8.28 3.61
C ARG A 321 -15.08 -8.72 2.15
N LEU A 322 -13.93 -8.47 1.52
CA LEU A 322 -13.64 -8.80 0.13
C LEU A 322 -13.10 -10.22 -0.06
N LYS A 323 -12.62 -10.90 1.00
CA LYS A 323 -11.89 -12.19 0.94
C LYS A 323 -12.54 -13.24 0.03
N LYS A 324 -13.87 -13.38 0.06
CA LYS A 324 -14.62 -14.33 -0.79
C LYS A 324 -14.63 -14.00 -2.30
N TYR A 325 -14.30 -12.76 -2.67
CA TYR A 325 -14.12 -12.28 -4.05
C TYR A 325 -12.63 -12.21 -4.45
N LEU A 326 -11.73 -12.31 -3.47
CA LEU A 326 -10.27 -12.37 -3.65
C LEU A 326 -9.76 -13.82 -3.83
N SER A 327 -10.62 -14.82 -3.63
CA SER A 327 -10.31 -16.23 -3.88
C SER A 327 -9.79 -16.44 -5.32
N PRO A 328 -8.67 -17.16 -5.52
CA PRO A 328 -8.09 -17.39 -6.86
C PRO A 328 -9.04 -18.00 -7.89
N GLU A 329 -10.07 -18.73 -7.45
CA GLU A 329 -11.12 -19.33 -8.31
C GLU A 329 -12.01 -18.30 -9.02
N LEU A 330 -11.97 -17.02 -8.63
CA LEU A 330 -12.74 -15.92 -9.21
C LEU A 330 -11.88 -14.80 -9.81
N LEU A 331 -10.56 -14.84 -9.59
CA LEU A 331 -9.63 -14.05 -10.40
C LEU A 331 -9.51 -14.72 -11.78
N PRO A 332 -9.22 -13.98 -12.86
CA PRO A 332 -8.81 -14.63 -14.11
C PRO A 332 -7.59 -15.50 -13.80
N PRO A 333 -7.58 -16.80 -14.18
CA PRO A 333 -6.46 -17.67 -13.85
C PRO A 333 -5.16 -17.07 -14.39
N PRO A 334 -4.06 -17.13 -13.63
CA PRO A 334 -2.77 -16.64 -14.11
C PRO A 334 -2.44 -17.32 -15.45
N ASP A 335 -1.92 -16.56 -16.42
CA ASP A 335 -1.63 -17.04 -17.78
C ASP A 335 -1.07 -18.48 -17.72
N PRO A 336 -1.77 -19.49 -18.29
CA PRO A 336 -1.25 -20.84 -18.28
C PRO A 336 0.06 -20.90 -19.10
N PRO A 337 0.98 -21.83 -18.78
CA PRO A 337 2.12 -22.12 -19.63
C PRO A 337 1.68 -22.31 -21.08
N THR A 338 2.46 -21.78 -22.03
CA THR A 338 2.29 -22.18 -23.43
C THR A 338 2.64 -23.66 -23.60
N ASP A 339 2.01 -24.35 -24.55
CA ASP A 339 2.30 -25.77 -24.85
C ASP A 339 3.81 -26.04 -25.06
N ASN A 340 4.53 -25.03 -25.58
CA ASN A 340 5.98 -25.08 -25.76
C ASN A 340 6.75 -25.02 -24.44
N GLN A 341 6.33 -24.17 -23.49
CA GLN A 341 6.92 -24.15 -22.14
C GLN A 341 6.60 -25.44 -21.39
N LEU A 342 5.34 -25.89 -21.44
CA LEU A 342 4.91 -27.09 -20.73
C LEU A 342 5.66 -28.33 -21.24
N ARG A 343 5.64 -28.59 -22.56
CA ARG A 343 6.38 -29.69 -23.18
C ARG A 343 7.90 -29.61 -22.94
N HIS A 344 8.47 -28.41 -22.93
CA HIS A 344 9.90 -28.25 -22.63
C HIS A 344 10.21 -28.60 -21.17
N PHE A 345 9.35 -28.18 -20.23
CA PHE A 345 9.47 -28.52 -18.82
C PHE A 345 9.26 -30.02 -18.56
N THR A 346 8.21 -30.64 -19.11
CA THR A 346 7.97 -32.10 -19.01
C THR A 346 9.20 -32.88 -19.47
N ASN A 347 9.74 -32.57 -20.65
CA ASN A 347 10.91 -33.25 -21.21
C ASN A 347 12.17 -33.04 -20.35
N LEU A 348 12.37 -31.83 -19.80
CA LEU A 348 13.52 -31.52 -18.96
C LEU A 348 13.46 -32.30 -17.64
N VAL A 349 12.29 -32.31 -16.97
CA VAL A 349 12.02 -33.10 -15.76
C VAL A 349 12.21 -34.60 -16.03
N ALA A 350 11.60 -35.14 -17.08
CA ALA A 350 11.71 -36.56 -17.44
C ALA A 350 13.15 -36.97 -17.80
N SER A 351 13.97 -36.04 -18.33
CA SER A 351 15.38 -36.31 -18.63
C SER A 351 16.29 -36.34 -17.40
N GLN A 352 15.83 -35.82 -16.26
CA GLN A 352 16.59 -35.67 -15.02
C GLN A 352 16.03 -36.49 -13.84
N SER A 353 14.98 -37.29 -14.05
CA SER A 353 14.27 -38.04 -13.01
C SER A 353 13.89 -39.45 -13.48
N THR A 354 13.29 -40.25 -12.59
CA THR A 354 12.89 -41.65 -12.89
C THR A 354 11.48 -41.81 -13.46
N GLY A 355 10.69 -40.73 -13.53
CA GLY A 355 9.35 -40.75 -14.10
C GLY A 355 9.33 -40.69 -15.64
N ASN A 356 8.22 -41.12 -16.25
CA ASN A 356 8.03 -41.02 -17.70
C ASN A 356 7.29 -39.74 -18.10
N VAL A 357 7.40 -39.36 -19.37
CA VAL A 357 6.80 -38.13 -19.92
C VAL A 357 5.28 -38.11 -19.74
N GLU A 358 4.60 -39.24 -19.96
CA GLU A 358 3.13 -39.36 -19.84
C GLU A 358 2.61 -39.09 -18.42
N PHE A 359 3.33 -39.57 -17.40
CA PHE A 359 3.04 -39.28 -16.00
C PHE A 359 3.22 -37.79 -15.68
N TYR A 360 4.31 -37.17 -16.15
CA TYR A 360 4.57 -35.76 -15.91
C TYR A 360 3.61 -34.84 -16.68
N ASP A 361 3.20 -35.19 -17.90
CA ASP A 361 2.18 -34.42 -18.63
C ASP A 361 0.83 -34.45 -17.89
N LEU A 362 0.42 -35.60 -17.33
CA LEU A 362 -0.79 -35.68 -16.49
C LEU A 362 -0.67 -34.88 -15.19
N LEU A 363 0.47 -34.99 -14.49
CA LEU A 363 0.72 -34.26 -13.24
C LEU A 363 0.80 -32.75 -13.46
N PHE A 364 1.45 -32.31 -14.54
CA PHE A 364 1.63 -30.89 -14.85
C PHE A 364 0.37 -30.29 -15.46
N ALA A 365 -0.44 -31.04 -16.21
CA ALA A 365 -1.79 -30.63 -16.57
C ALA A 365 -2.64 -30.36 -15.31
N TRP A 366 -2.58 -31.23 -14.30
CA TRP A 366 -3.26 -31.02 -13.01
C TRP A 366 -2.72 -29.79 -12.26
N PHE A 367 -1.39 -29.56 -12.25
CA PHE A 367 -0.83 -28.33 -11.67
C PHE A 367 -1.26 -27.06 -12.43
N VAL A 368 -1.41 -27.10 -13.76
CA VAL A 368 -1.93 -25.97 -14.55
C VAL A 368 -3.40 -25.72 -14.24
N GLU A 369 -4.23 -26.78 -14.18
CA GLU A 369 -5.65 -26.70 -13.81
C GLU A 369 -5.86 -26.08 -12.41
N ARG A 370 -4.93 -26.36 -11.48
CA ARG A 370 -4.93 -25.81 -10.11
C ARG A 370 -4.23 -24.44 -9.99
N GLY A 371 -3.73 -23.86 -11.08
CA GLY A 371 -2.97 -22.60 -11.05
C GLY A 371 -1.60 -22.67 -10.37
N VAL A 372 -1.14 -23.87 -10.00
CA VAL A 372 0.17 -24.13 -9.37
C VAL A 372 1.31 -23.92 -10.36
N LEU A 373 1.12 -24.34 -11.62
CA LEU A 373 2.08 -24.12 -12.70
C LEU A 373 1.57 -23.04 -13.65
N THR A 374 2.32 -21.94 -13.74
CA THR A 374 1.95 -20.72 -14.48
C THR A 374 3.03 -20.38 -15.51
N LYS A 375 2.68 -19.60 -16.54
CA LYS A 375 3.64 -19.09 -17.55
C LYS A 375 4.85 -18.38 -16.95
N ARG A 376 4.71 -17.78 -15.77
CA ARG A 376 5.78 -17.07 -15.06
C ARG A 376 6.69 -18.00 -14.27
N ASN A 377 6.13 -18.89 -13.44
CA ASN A 377 6.95 -19.77 -12.60
C ASN A 377 7.58 -20.92 -13.40
N ILE A 378 6.92 -21.46 -14.44
CA ILE A 378 7.50 -22.51 -15.30
C ILE A 378 8.78 -22.05 -16.00
N SER A 379 8.87 -20.77 -16.38
CA SER A 379 10.06 -20.20 -17.02
C SER A 379 11.25 -20.20 -16.06
N ARG A 380 11.02 -19.83 -14.78
CA ARG A 380 12.04 -19.90 -13.72
C ARG A 380 12.46 -21.34 -13.44
N LEU A 381 11.50 -22.25 -13.29
CA LEU A 381 11.77 -23.68 -13.03
C LEU A 381 12.57 -24.32 -14.18
N ILE A 382 12.27 -23.99 -15.44
CA ILE A 382 13.07 -24.40 -16.60
C ILE A 382 14.50 -23.88 -16.50
N ASP A 383 14.69 -22.61 -16.15
CA ASP A 383 16.02 -22.01 -16.04
C ASP A 383 16.80 -22.59 -14.85
N ASP A 384 16.16 -22.85 -13.72
CA ASP A 384 16.81 -23.44 -12.54
C ASP A 384 17.23 -24.89 -12.81
N LEU A 385 16.40 -25.70 -13.48
CA LEU A 385 16.76 -27.06 -13.93
C LEU A 385 17.88 -27.08 -14.97
N LYS A 386 17.88 -26.15 -15.94
CA LYS A 386 18.96 -26.03 -16.94
C LYS A 386 20.30 -25.69 -16.31
N ASN A 387 20.29 -24.90 -15.23
CA ASN A 387 21.48 -24.43 -14.55
C ASN A 387 21.88 -25.32 -13.35
N GLY A 388 21.22 -26.47 -13.13
CA GLY A 388 21.48 -27.36 -12.00
C GLY A 388 21.20 -26.74 -10.62
N ARG A 389 20.41 -25.67 -10.58
CA ARG A 389 19.97 -24.99 -9.34
C ARG A 389 18.80 -25.69 -8.67
N LEU A 390 18.10 -26.54 -9.43
CA LEU A 390 17.11 -27.49 -8.93
C LEU A 390 17.59 -28.90 -9.32
N LEU A 391 17.64 -29.82 -8.36
CA LEU A 391 17.97 -31.24 -8.56
C LEU A 391 16.68 -32.06 -8.37
N LEU A 392 16.50 -33.10 -9.18
CA LEU A 392 15.31 -33.96 -9.24
C LEU A 392 15.67 -35.45 -9.07
#